data_AF-A0A9E3YPH4-F1
#
_entry.id   AF-A0A9E3YPH4-F1
#
_cell.length_a   1.000
_cell.length_b   1.000
_cell.length_c   1.000
_cell.angle_alpha   90.00
_cell.angle_beta   90.00
_cell.angle_gamma   90.00
#
_symmetry.space_group_name_H-M   'P 1'
#
loop_
_entity.id
_entity.type
_entity.pdbx_description
1 polymer ?
#
loop_
_entity_poly.entity_id
_entity_poly.type
_entity_poly.pdbx_seq_one_letter_code
_entity_poly.pdbx_strand_id
1 'polypeptide(L)'
;PEETATAPDELAAARVAAVRETLEEAQLSIVAESLHYYSHWTTPPVSPKRFATWFFVARAPLDCAVTVDGGEIHDHLWVRPAEALEKRASGEIELLPPTFVSLIELAQCADVEEALMRIARRQPPVFEPCFLMRPDRTAQSMYAGDAGYATSDPDAPGPRHRTVLGKTEWQYLNEGVVPW
;
A
#
# COMPACT_ATOMS: atom_id res chain seq x y z
N PRO A 1 -15.79 -10.02 28.94
CA PRO A 1 -14.71 -10.89 28.44
C PRO A 1 -14.30 -10.39 27.06
N GLU A 2 -13.38 -9.43 27.03
CA GLU A 2 -12.83 -8.87 25.79
C GLU A 2 -11.74 -9.82 25.27
N GLU A 3 -11.94 -10.28 24.03
CA GLU A 3 -11.05 -11.18 23.31
C GLU A 3 -9.71 -10.51 23.02
N THR A 4 -8.66 -10.99 23.68
CA THR A 4 -7.28 -10.80 23.25
C THR A 4 -7.01 -11.68 22.02
N ALA A 5 -7.52 -11.27 20.86
CA ALA A 5 -6.94 -11.72 19.60
C ALA A 5 -5.51 -11.14 19.53
N THR A 6 -4.51 -12.00 19.28
CA THR A 6 -3.11 -11.57 19.19
C THR A 6 -2.77 -11.26 17.73
N ALA A 7 -1.80 -10.39 17.47
CA ALA A 7 -1.40 -10.00 16.10
C ALA A 7 -1.16 -11.17 15.09
N PRO A 8 -0.68 -12.36 15.50
CA PRO A 8 -0.60 -13.53 14.60
C PRO A 8 -1.96 -14.02 14.09
N ASP A 9 -3.01 -13.90 14.89
CA ASP A 9 -4.37 -14.31 14.56
C ASP A 9 -5.01 -13.34 13.56
N GLU A 10 -4.78 -12.04 13.74
CA GLU A 10 -5.25 -11.00 12.82
C GLU A 10 -4.64 -11.12 11.42
N LEU A 11 -3.34 -11.41 11.33
CA LEU A 11 -2.68 -11.62 10.03
C LEU A 11 -3.24 -12.85 9.30
N ALA A 12 -3.53 -13.92 10.03
CA ALA A 12 -4.14 -15.13 9.47
C ALA A 12 -5.56 -14.84 8.96
N ALA A 13 -6.38 -14.13 9.76
CA ALA A 13 -7.71 -13.70 9.36
C ALA A 13 -7.67 -12.77 8.14
N ALA A 14 -6.75 -11.82 8.09
CA ALA A 14 -6.58 -10.90 6.97
C ALA A 14 -6.16 -11.64 5.68
N ARG A 15 -5.34 -12.69 5.79
CA ARG A 15 -4.98 -13.54 4.65
C ARG A 15 -6.19 -14.30 4.10
N VAL A 16 -7.03 -14.86 4.98
CA VAL A 16 -8.27 -15.53 4.57
C VAL A 16 -9.22 -14.54 3.90
N ALA A 17 -9.34 -13.33 4.47
CA ALA A 17 -10.14 -12.26 3.88
C ALA A 17 -9.61 -11.88 2.49
N ALA A 18 -8.30 -11.68 2.33
CA ALA A 18 -7.71 -11.34 1.03
C ALA A 18 -8.02 -12.39 -0.05
N VAL A 19 -7.97 -13.68 0.28
CA VAL A 19 -8.37 -14.77 -0.65
C VAL A 19 -9.85 -14.67 -1.01
N ARG A 20 -10.72 -14.47 -0.02
CA ARG A 20 -12.17 -14.37 -0.23
C ARG A 20 -12.53 -13.14 -1.07
N GLU A 21 -12.07 -11.95 -0.71
CA GLU A 21 -12.37 -10.71 -1.45
C GLU A 21 -11.83 -10.78 -2.88
N THR A 22 -10.63 -11.34 -3.10
CA THR A 22 -10.08 -11.50 -4.46
C THR A 22 -10.96 -12.38 -5.36
N LEU A 23 -11.62 -13.40 -4.79
CA LEU A 23 -12.59 -14.21 -5.50
C LEU A 23 -13.90 -13.46 -5.72
N GLU A 24 -14.44 -12.82 -4.69
CA GLU A 24 -15.74 -12.13 -4.72
C GLU A 24 -15.71 -10.93 -5.68
N GLU A 25 -14.66 -10.11 -5.61
CA GLU A 25 -14.55 -8.84 -6.34
C GLU A 25 -13.91 -8.96 -7.73
N ALA A 26 -13.08 -9.98 -7.98
CA ALA A 26 -12.32 -10.10 -9.24
C ALA A 26 -12.47 -11.46 -9.94
N GLN A 27 -13.19 -12.42 -9.33
CA GLN A 27 -13.30 -13.81 -9.81
C GLN A 27 -11.94 -14.50 -9.99
N LEU A 28 -10.94 -14.10 -9.21
CA LEU A 28 -9.61 -14.69 -9.23
C LEU A 28 -9.44 -15.66 -8.06
N SER A 29 -9.20 -16.93 -8.38
CA SER A 29 -8.91 -17.95 -7.38
C SER A 29 -7.41 -17.95 -7.03
N ILE A 30 -7.09 -17.58 -5.80
CA ILE A 30 -5.72 -17.59 -5.25
C ILE A 30 -5.65 -18.53 -4.03
N VAL A 31 -4.47 -19.10 -3.77
CA VAL A 31 -4.24 -19.95 -2.60
C VAL A 31 -3.61 -19.14 -1.47
N ALA A 32 -4.04 -19.35 -0.22
CA ALA A 32 -3.60 -18.52 0.91
C ALA A 32 -2.08 -18.57 1.12
N GLU A 33 -1.47 -19.72 0.84
CA GLU A 33 -0.04 -19.98 0.98
C GLU A 33 0.80 -19.29 -0.10
N SER A 34 0.22 -18.91 -1.24
CA SER A 34 0.93 -18.15 -2.28
C SER A 34 0.95 -16.65 -2.03
N LEU A 35 0.21 -16.17 -1.01
CA LEU A 35 0.23 -14.77 -0.62
C LEU A 35 1.50 -14.46 0.19
N HIS A 36 2.29 -13.50 -0.28
CA HIS A 36 3.39 -12.92 0.47
C HIS A 36 2.88 -11.68 1.20
N TYR A 37 3.15 -11.61 2.50
CA TYR A 37 2.75 -10.45 3.30
C TYR A 37 3.58 -9.23 2.88
N TYR A 38 2.91 -8.20 2.40
CA TYR A 38 3.54 -7.07 1.72
C TYR A 38 3.79 -5.90 2.66
N SER A 39 2.74 -5.38 3.31
CA SER A 39 2.81 -4.23 4.22
C SER A 39 1.57 -4.15 5.10
N HIS A 40 1.65 -3.40 6.19
CA HIS A 40 0.52 -3.09 7.07
C HIS A 40 0.28 -1.59 7.09
N TRP A 41 -0.97 -1.16 6.92
CA TRP A 41 -1.34 0.25 7.02
C TRP A 41 -2.42 0.41 8.06
N THR A 42 -2.17 1.25 9.06
CA THR A 42 -3.18 1.63 10.04
C THR A 42 -3.51 3.09 9.85
N THR A 43 -4.78 3.42 9.61
CA THR A 43 -5.18 4.82 9.45
C THR A 43 -4.93 5.62 10.73
N PRO A 44 -4.58 6.92 10.61
CA PRO A 44 -4.19 7.74 11.74
C PRO A 44 -5.25 7.78 12.85
N PRO A 45 -4.85 7.96 14.12
CA PRO A 45 -5.76 8.04 15.25
C PRO A 45 -6.84 9.13 15.13
N VAL A 46 -6.54 10.22 14.41
CA VAL A 46 -7.44 11.37 14.23
C VAL A 46 -8.55 11.14 13.19
N SER A 47 -8.50 10.03 12.44
CA SER A 47 -9.53 9.70 11.46
C SER A 47 -10.80 9.18 12.15
N PRO A 48 -12.01 9.57 11.69
CA PRO A 48 -13.27 9.17 12.31
C PRO A 48 -13.53 7.66 12.25
N LYS A 49 -12.90 6.98 11.28
CA LYS A 49 -12.84 5.52 11.20
C LYS A 49 -11.38 5.09 11.14
N ARG A 50 -11.03 4.15 12.02
CA ARG A 50 -9.70 3.53 12.06
C ARG A 50 -9.75 2.16 11.40
N PHE A 51 -8.91 1.97 10.40
CA PHE A 51 -8.77 0.69 9.70
C PHE A 51 -7.32 0.24 9.82
N ALA A 52 -7.14 -1.04 10.11
CA ALA A 52 -5.88 -1.76 9.95
C ALA A 52 -6.02 -2.62 8.70
N THR A 53 -5.13 -2.42 7.73
CA THR A 53 -5.19 -3.07 6.42
C THR A 53 -3.88 -3.78 6.14
N TRP A 54 -3.95 -5.09 6.04
CA TRP A 54 -2.84 -5.95 5.66
C TRP A 54 -2.86 -6.15 4.14
N PHE A 55 -1.78 -5.76 3.48
CA PHE A 55 -1.60 -5.94 2.05
C PHE A 55 -0.80 -7.22 1.78
N PHE A 56 -1.15 -7.89 0.69
CA PHE A 56 -0.49 -9.09 0.22
C PHE A 56 -0.18 -8.96 -1.27
N VAL A 57 0.81 -9.71 -1.74
CA VAL A 57 1.10 -9.89 -3.16
C VAL A 57 1.09 -11.38 -3.50
N ALA A 58 0.66 -11.73 -4.70
CA ALA A 58 0.74 -13.08 -5.24
C ALA A 58 0.90 -13.03 -6.76
N ARG A 59 1.35 -14.14 -7.35
CA ARG A 59 1.27 -14.34 -8.80
C ARG A 59 -0.20 -14.53 -9.17
N ALA A 60 -0.69 -13.71 -10.09
CA ALA A 60 -2.04 -13.86 -10.64
C ALA A 60 -2.17 -15.16 -11.45
N PRO A 61 -3.35 -15.81 -11.47
CA PRO A 61 -3.61 -16.94 -12.37
C PRO A 61 -3.47 -16.51 -13.84
N LEU A 62 -2.67 -17.23 -14.62
CA LEU A 62 -2.29 -16.82 -15.99
C LEU A 62 -3.44 -16.82 -16.99
N ASP A 63 -4.52 -17.56 -16.72
CA ASP A 63 -5.60 -17.85 -17.67
C ASP A 63 -6.97 -17.29 -17.24
N CYS A 64 -7.02 -16.47 -16.19
CA CYS A 64 -8.27 -15.93 -15.67
C CYS A 64 -8.49 -14.48 -16.11
N ALA A 65 -9.57 -14.24 -16.85
CA ALA A 65 -10.08 -12.90 -17.08
C ALA A 65 -10.64 -12.34 -15.76
N VAL A 66 -10.25 -11.13 -15.39
CA VAL A 66 -10.84 -10.42 -14.25
C VAL A 66 -12.29 -10.10 -14.59
N THR A 67 -13.20 -10.49 -13.71
CA THR A 67 -14.61 -10.09 -13.79
C THR A 67 -14.95 -9.40 -12.49
N VAL A 68 -15.26 -8.11 -12.60
CA VAL A 68 -15.60 -7.29 -11.44
C VAL A 68 -17.03 -7.52 -10.99
N ASP A 69 -17.31 -7.34 -9.72
CA ASP A 69 -18.65 -7.52 -9.12
C ASP A 69 -19.72 -6.54 -9.65
N GLY A 70 -19.27 -5.42 -10.23
CA GLY A 70 -20.13 -4.33 -10.72
C GLY A 70 -20.79 -3.51 -9.61
N GLY A 71 -20.50 -3.81 -8.35
CA GLY A 71 -21.00 -3.14 -7.16
C GLY A 71 -19.99 -2.11 -6.66
N GLU A 72 -18.91 -2.60 -6.04
CA GLU A 72 -17.82 -1.77 -5.54
C GLU A 72 -16.83 -1.38 -6.64
N ILE A 73 -16.58 -2.30 -7.58
CA ILE A 73 -15.60 -2.09 -8.65
C ILE A 73 -16.34 -1.92 -9.98
N HIS A 74 -16.11 -0.78 -10.64
CA HIS A 74 -16.72 -0.46 -11.93
C HIS A 74 -15.80 -0.76 -13.12
N ASP A 75 -14.49 -0.59 -12.94
CA ASP A 75 -13.49 -0.75 -13.99
C ASP A 75 -12.25 -1.48 -13.44
N HIS A 76 -11.58 -2.23 -14.31
CA HIS A 76 -10.31 -2.88 -13.99
C HIS A 76 -9.38 -2.83 -15.20
N LEU A 77 -8.08 -2.97 -14.94
CA LEU A 77 -7.09 -3.12 -15.99
C LEU A 77 -5.84 -3.84 -15.47
N TRP A 78 -5.25 -4.69 -16.32
CA TRP A 78 -3.90 -5.21 -16.11
C TRP A 78 -2.89 -4.21 -16.68
N VAL A 79 -1.93 -3.77 -15.86
CA VAL A 79 -0.94 -2.75 -16.23
C VAL A 79 0.39 -2.98 -15.52
N ARG A 80 1.47 -2.52 -16.13
CA ARG A 80 2.78 -2.50 -15.45
C ARG A 80 2.77 -1.46 -14.32
N PRO A 81 3.44 -1.71 -13.19
CA PRO A 81 3.49 -0.74 -12.10
C PRO A 81 3.98 0.65 -12.53
N ALA A 82 5.01 0.73 -13.37
CA ALA A 82 5.53 1.99 -13.91
C ALA A 82 4.47 2.74 -14.76
N GLU A 83 3.77 2.02 -15.63
CA GLU A 83 2.70 2.60 -16.46
C GLU A 83 1.53 3.11 -15.60
N ALA A 84 1.18 2.41 -14.49
CA ALA A 84 0.16 2.89 -13.56
C ALA A 84 0.56 4.21 -12.87
N LEU A 85 1.84 4.36 -12.51
CA LEU A 85 2.37 5.60 -11.94
C LEU A 85 2.31 6.75 -12.96
N GLU A 86 2.61 6.48 -14.23
CA GLU A 86 2.47 7.46 -15.32
C GLU A 86 1.02 7.88 -15.55
N LYS A 87 0.08 6.92 -15.57
CA LYS A 87 -1.37 7.19 -15.63
C LYS A 87 -1.85 8.04 -14.46
N ARG A 88 -1.30 7.81 -13.27
CA ARG A 88 -1.58 8.65 -12.10
C ARG A 88 -1.01 10.06 -12.27
N ALA A 89 0.19 10.19 -12.84
CA ALA A 89 0.82 11.50 -13.07
C ALA A 89 0.09 12.33 -14.15
N SER A 90 -0.49 11.68 -15.16
CA SER A 90 -1.33 12.33 -16.16
C SER A 90 -2.76 12.62 -15.69
N GLY A 91 -3.16 12.11 -14.52
CA GLY A 91 -4.51 12.26 -13.97
C GLY A 91 -5.55 11.32 -14.60
N GLU A 92 -5.11 10.28 -15.32
CA GLU A 92 -5.99 9.26 -15.89
C GLU A 92 -6.56 8.31 -14.82
N ILE A 93 -5.79 8.04 -13.76
CA ILE A 93 -6.26 7.25 -12.61
C ILE A 93 -5.95 7.98 -11.31
N GLU A 94 -6.77 7.73 -10.28
CA GLU A 94 -6.48 8.15 -8.91
C GLU A 94 -5.80 7.02 -8.13
N LEU A 95 -4.92 7.38 -7.20
CA LEU A 95 -4.24 6.44 -6.32
C LEU A 95 -4.22 7.00 -4.90
N LEU A 96 -4.27 6.10 -3.92
CA LEU A 96 -4.01 6.40 -2.51
C LEU A 96 -2.56 6.03 -2.15
N PRO A 97 -1.99 6.61 -1.06
CA PRO A 97 -0.61 6.35 -0.67
C PRO A 97 -0.24 4.86 -0.55
N PRO A 98 -1.06 3.96 0.04
CA PRO A 98 -0.71 2.53 0.11
C PRO A 98 -0.44 1.92 -1.27
N THR A 99 -1.31 2.18 -2.24
CA THR A 99 -1.16 1.68 -3.61
C THR A 99 0.00 2.36 -4.32
N PHE A 100 0.17 3.68 -4.18
CA PHE A 100 1.25 4.44 -4.81
C PHE A 100 2.64 3.96 -4.35
N VAL A 101 2.85 3.82 -3.03
CA VAL A 101 4.10 3.30 -2.47
C VAL A 101 4.35 1.87 -2.93
N SER A 102 3.29 1.05 -3.02
CA SER A 102 3.39 -0.32 -3.52
C SER A 102 3.88 -0.38 -4.97
N LEU A 103 3.31 0.45 -5.83
CA LEU A 103 3.69 0.51 -7.25
C LEU A 103 5.11 1.02 -7.44
N ILE A 104 5.60 1.96 -6.62
CA ILE A 104 7.00 2.44 -6.68
C ILE A 104 7.99 1.32 -6.38
N GLU A 105 7.72 0.46 -5.40
CA GLU A 105 8.58 -0.69 -5.10
C GLU A 105 8.50 -1.75 -6.21
N LEU A 106 7.28 -2.12 -6.64
CA LEU A 106 7.07 -3.14 -7.66
C LEU A 106 7.62 -2.72 -9.03
N ALA A 107 7.63 -1.42 -9.35
CA ALA A 107 8.23 -0.89 -10.59
C ALA A 107 9.75 -1.10 -10.67
N GLN A 108 10.42 -1.40 -9.56
CA GLN A 108 11.86 -1.71 -9.54
C GLN A 108 12.17 -3.16 -9.87
N CYS A 109 11.16 -4.03 -9.94
CA CYS A 109 11.32 -5.45 -10.22
C CYS A 109 11.11 -5.72 -11.71
N ALA A 110 11.95 -6.55 -12.32
CA ALA A 110 11.85 -6.91 -13.74
C ALA A 110 10.64 -7.81 -14.01
N ASP A 111 10.29 -8.67 -13.06
CA ASP A 111 9.19 -9.61 -13.17
C ASP A 111 8.58 -9.99 -11.82
N VAL A 112 7.56 -10.85 -11.88
CA VAL A 112 6.83 -11.35 -10.70
C VAL A 112 7.73 -12.16 -9.78
N GLU A 113 8.70 -12.91 -10.32
CA GLU A 113 9.56 -13.77 -9.50
C GLU A 113 10.50 -12.93 -8.65
N GLU A 114 11.13 -11.91 -9.25
CA GLU A 114 11.97 -10.95 -8.53
C GLU A 114 11.17 -10.21 -7.45
N ALA A 115 9.95 -9.77 -7.76
CA ALA A 115 9.08 -9.10 -6.79
C ALA A 115 8.77 -10.01 -5.58
N LEU A 116 8.33 -11.24 -5.83
CA LEU A 116 8.00 -12.19 -4.76
C LEU A 116 9.24 -12.55 -3.91
N MET A 117 10.41 -12.77 -4.55
CA MET A 117 11.66 -13.03 -3.83
C MET A 117 12.10 -11.84 -2.97
N ARG A 118 12.00 -10.62 -3.50
CA ARG A 118 12.34 -9.40 -2.77
C ARG A 118 11.46 -9.24 -1.54
N ILE A 119 10.14 -9.39 -1.71
CA ILE A 119 9.16 -9.24 -0.63
C ILE A 119 9.30 -10.34 0.42
N ALA A 120 9.61 -11.59 0.01
CA ALA A 120 9.84 -12.70 0.94
C ALA A 120 11.06 -12.54 1.85
N ARG A 121 12.07 -11.75 1.43
CA ARG A 121 13.34 -11.59 2.14
C ARG A 121 13.37 -10.41 3.09
N ARG A 122 12.35 -9.56 3.07
CA ARG A 122 12.26 -8.38 3.93
C ARG A 122 11.22 -8.51 5.03
N GLN A 123 11.40 -7.71 6.08
CA GLN A 123 10.33 -7.48 7.04
C GLN A 123 9.26 -6.59 6.38
N PRO A 124 7.97 -6.94 6.45
CA PRO A 124 6.91 -6.10 5.91
C PRO A 124 6.85 -4.75 6.62
N PRO A 125 6.93 -3.61 5.90
CA PRO A 125 6.83 -2.30 6.51
C PRO A 125 5.45 -2.10 7.13
N VAL A 126 5.43 -1.42 8.27
CA VAL A 126 4.24 -0.99 8.98
C VAL A 126 4.13 0.52 8.88
N PHE A 127 3.00 0.99 8.37
CA PHE A 127 2.71 2.39 8.16
C PHE A 127 1.59 2.83 9.11
N GLU A 128 1.92 3.81 9.93
CA GLU A 128 0.95 4.64 10.65
C GLU A 128 1.10 6.06 10.11
N PRO A 129 0.26 6.49 9.17
CA PRO A 129 0.45 7.81 8.55
C PRO A 129 0.16 8.95 9.52
N CYS A 130 1.05 9.95 9.53
CA CYS A 130 0.74 11.29 10.02
C CYS A 130 0.41 12.17 8.80
N PHE A 131 -0.86 12.57 8.66
CA PHE A 131 -1.30 13.42 7.57
C PHE A 131 -1.24 14.90 7.94
N LEU A 132 -0.70 15.69 7.03
CA LEU A 132 -0.66 17.14 7.13
C LEU A 132 -1.02 17.77 5.78
N MET A 133 -1.85 18.81 5.80
CA MET A 133 -2.07 19.68 4.65
C MET A 133 -1.27 20.96 4.84
N ARG A 134 -0.40 21.31 3.87
CA ARG A 134 0.34 22.57 3.89
C ARG A 134 -0.50 23.74 3.36
N PRO A 135 -0.12 25.00 3.65
CA PRO A 135 -0.84 26.18 3.16
C PRO A 135 -0.95 26.30 1.63
N ASP A 136 0.04 25.78 0.90
CA ASP A 136 0.06 25.72 -0.57
C ASP A 136 -0.87 24.63 -1.16
N ARG A 137 -1.60 23.92 -0.30
CA ARG A 137 -2.45 22.75 -0.59
C ARG A 137 -1.68 21.51 -1.04
N THR A 138 -0.39 21.43 -0.73
CA THR A 138 0.37 20.18 -0.83
C THR A 138 0.06 19.34 0.40
N ALA A 139 -0.47 18.13 0.21
CA ALA A 139 -0.66 17.19 1.30
C ALA A 139 0.61 16.36 1.53
N GLN A 140 0.86 15.95 2.77
CA GLN A 140 1.95 15.06 3.13
C GLN A 140 1.44 13.95 4.03
N SER A 141 1.95 12.76 3.78
CA SER A 141 1.72 11.56 4.57
C SER A 141 3.08 11.10 5.08
N MET A 142 3.41 11.46 6.32
CA MET A 142 4.68 11.11 6.96
C MET A 142 4.56 9.78 7.69
N TYR A 143 5.64 9.02 7.75
CA TYR A 143 5.68 7.68 8.33
C TYR A 143 6.81 7.59 9.37
N ALA A 144 6.81 6.52 10.15
CA ALA A 144 7.86 6.26 11.13
C ALA A 144 9.26 6.29 10.48
N GLY A 145 10.22 6.92 11.16
CA GLY A 145 11.57 7.18 10.65
C GLY A 145 11.74 8.55 9.99
N ASP A 146 10.64 9.23 9.63
CA ASP A 146 10.70 10.61 9.16
C ASP A 146 10.99 11.60 10.30
N ALA A 147 11.89 12.56 10.08
CA ALA A 147 12.28 13.56 11.09
C ALA A 147 11.10 14.42 11.58
N GLY A 148 10.08 14.63 10.73
CA GLY A 148 8.87 15.39 11.05
C GLY A 148 7.77 14.59 11.72
N TYR A 149 7.89 13.25 11.79
CA TYR A 149 6.79 12.37 12.16
C TYR A 149 6.26 12.64 13.58
N ALA A 150 7.16 12.71 14.57
CA ALA A 150 6.79 12.83 15.98
C ALA A 150 6.17 14.20 16.34
N THR A 151 6.59 15.26 15.64
CA THR A 151 6.16 16.65 15.90
C THR A 151 5.14 17.15 14.90
N SER A 152 4.80 16.35 13.87
CA SER A 152 3.99 16.78 12.73
C SER A 152 4.57 18.02 12.02
N ASP A 153 5.88 18.21 12.10
CA ASP A 153 6.60 19.32 11.47
C ASP A 153 7.22 18.87 10.14
N PRO A 154 6.64 19.23 8.98
CA PRO A 154 7.14 18.78 7.70
C PRO A 154 8.52 19.37 7.36
N ASP A 155 8.92 20.46 8.01
CA ASP A 155 10.16 21.19 7.74
C ASP A 155 11.31 20.77 8.67
N ALA A 156 11.04 19.91 9.66
CA ALA A 156 12.05 19.37 10.58
C ALA A 156 13.23 18.77 9.81
N PRO A 157 14.49 19.15 10.08
CA PRO A 157 15.65 18.66 9.35
C PRO A 157 15.95 17.20 9.71
N GLY A 158 16.39 16.39 8.73
CA GLY A 158 16.81 15.00 8.96
C GLY A 158 16.22 14.03 7.93
N PRO A 159 16.15 12.73 8.27
CA PRO A 159 15.64 11.68 7.40
C PRO A 159 14.22 11.95 6.90
N ARG A 160 13.90 11.38 5.73
CA ARG A 160 12.60 11.51 5.06
C ARG A 160 12.01 10.14 4.83
N HIS A 161 10.81 9.94 5.35
CA HIS A 161 10.00 8.78 5.06
C HIS A 161 8.54 9.21 4.92
N ARG A 162 8.17 9.64 3.72
CA ARG A 162 6.86 10.26 3.48
C ARG A 162 6.42 10.17 2.02
N THR A 163 5.12 10.24 1.81
CA THR A 163 4.55 10.58 0.50
C THR A 163 4.22 12.07 0.49
N VAL A 164 4.69 12.79 -0.52
CA VAL A 164 4.30 14.17 -0.83
C VAL A 164 3.26 14.13 -1.93
N LEU A 165 2.06 14.57 -1.62
CA LEU A 165 0.89 14.56 -2.49
C LEU A 165 0.71 15.96 -3.07
N GLY A 166 1.53 16.30 -4.07
CA GLY A 166 1.40 17.55 -4.82
C GLY A 166 0.18 17.53 -5.74
N LYS A 167 -0.15 18.72 -6.29
CA LYS A 167 -1.26 18.86 -7.24
C LYS A 167 -0.99 18.15 -8.57
N THR A 168 0.26 18.18 -9.03
CA THR A 168 0.67 17.66 -10.34
C THR A 168 1.59 16.45 -10.21
N GLU A 169 2.34 16.35 -9.12
CA GLU A 169 3.33 15.29 -8.93
C GLU A 169 3.24 14.74 -7.52
N TRP A 170 3.29 13.41 -7.43
CA TRP A 170 3.43 12.70 -6.17
C TRP A 170 4.81 12.13 -6.07
N GLN A 171 5.39 12.20 -4.87
CA GLN A 171 6.73 11.69 -4.60
C GLN A 171 6.69 10.84 -3.35
N TYR A 172 7.35 9.68 -3.42
CA TYR A 172 7.61 8.86 -2.24
C TYR A 172 9.09 9.00 -1.88
N LEU A 173 9.36 9.51 -0.68
CA LEU A 173 10.69 9.74 -0.16
C LEU A 173 10.98 8.70 0.92
N ASN A 174 12.11 8.02 0.81
CA ASN A 174 12.65 7.07 1.80
C ASN A 174 14.17 7.25 1.88
N GLU A 175 14.59 8.39 2.44
CA GLU A 175 15.98 8.86 2.45
C GLU A 175 16.50 8.92 3.90
N GLY A 176 17.66 8.30 4.15
CA GLY A 176 18.26 8.29 5.49
C GLY A 176 17.48 7.46 6.52
N VAL A 177 16.51 6.66 6.07
CA VAL A 177 15.80 5.65 6.86
C VAL A 177 16.30 4.28 6.42
N VAL A 178 16.34 3.32 7.34
CA VAL A 178 16.72 1.93 7.01
C VAL A 178 15.65 1.37 6.06
N PRO A 179 15.99 1.06 4.79
CA PRO A 179 15.03 0.46 3.88
C PRO A 179 14.68 -0.95 4.36
N TRP A 180 13.44 -1.36 4.10
CA TRP A 180 12.97 -2.73 4.29
C TRP A 180 13.42 -3.63 3.14
#